data_AF-A0A328KVR9-F1
#
_entry.id   AF-A0A328KVR9-F1
#
_cell.length_a   1.000
_cell.length_b   1.000
_cell.length_c   1.000
_cell.angle_alpha   90.00
_cell.angle_beta   90.00
_cell.angle_gamma   90.00
#
_symmetry.space_group_name_H-M   'P 1'
#
loop_
_entity.id
_entity.type
_entity.pdbx_description
1 polymer ?
#
loop_
_entity_poly.entity_id
_entity_poly.type
_entity_poly.pdbx_seq_one_letter_code
_entity_poly.pdbx_strand_id
1 'polypeptide(L)'
;MRTIKQPSNQLYRFVQEYKLQYQQATSDYLFLDKQENPLISYNALRKQLKKACKELNLPYYLIHPLRHTHASILLYHGLDIHYVSKRLGHSTIIETLKTYAHIIDELKQREDQKLEQAIQQFTGAK
;
A
#
# COMPACT_ATOMS: atom_id res chain seq x y z
N MET A 1 -6.67 10.79 -12.69
CA MET A 1 -6.98 10.77 -11.24
C MET A 1 -7.55 9.39 -10.89
N ARG A 2 -7.16 8.75 -9.77
CA ARG A 2 -7.67 7.43 -9.38
C ARG A 2 -8.28 7.45 -7.98
N THR A 3 -9.29 6.62 -7.75
CA THR A 3 -9.94 6.47 -6.44
C THR A 3 -9.43 5.21 -5.76
N ILE A 4 -8.97 5.34 -4.51
CA ILE A 4 -8.50 4.21 -3.70
C ILE A 4 -9.46 4.05 -2.52
N LYS A 5 -10.15 2.92 -2.44
CA LYS A 5 -10.99 2.59 -1.28
C LYS A 5 -10.11 2.39 -0.05
N GLN A 6 -10.44 3.11 1.03
CA GLN A 6 -9.81 2.96 2.33
C GLN A 6 -10.72 2.14 3.23
N PRO A 7 -10.25 1.01 3.78
CA PRO A 7 -11.12 0.07 4.49
C PRO A 7 -11.51 0.53 5.90
N SER A 8 -10.75 1.45 6.51
CA SER A 8 -11.00 1.91 7.88
C SER A 8 -11.35 3.40 7.96
N ASN A 9 -12.28 3.72 8.86
CA ASN A 9 -12.59 5.10 9.24
C ASN A 9 -11.44 5.77 10.01
N GLN A 10 -10.40 5.02 10.38
CA GLN A 10 -9.26 5.53 11.12
C GLN A 10 -8.52 6.61 10.33
N LEU A 11 -8.29 6.40 9.02
CA LEU A 11 -7.66 7.42 8.20
C LEU A 11 -8.53 8.68 8.11
N TYR A 12 -9.84 8.51 7.95
CA TYR A 12 -10.77 9.64 7.93
C TYR A 12 -10.70 10.44 9.23
N ARG A 13 -10.78 9.77 10.38
CA ARG A 13 -10.66 10.42 11.70
C ARG A 13 -9.33 11.12 11.86
N PHE A 14 -8.23 10.44 11.54
CA PHE A 14 -6.89 11.01 11.60
C PHE A 14 -6.77 12.27 10.74
N VAL A 15 -7.30 12.26 9.51
CA VAL A 15 -7.31 13.43 8.64
C VAL A 15 -8.14 14.56 9.23
N GLN A 16 -9.30 14.28 9.82
CA GLN A 16 -10.12 15.31 10.46
C GLN A 16 -9.42 15.94 11.68
N GLU A 17 -8.83 15.12 12.55
CA GLU A 17 -8.05 15.58 13.70
C GLU A 17 -6.85 16.41 13.26
N TYR A 18 -6.10 15.93 12.25
CA TYR A 18 -4.98 16.67 11.67
C TYR A 18 -5.42 18.04 11.13
N LYS A 19 -6.56 18.10 10.42
CA LYS A 19 -7.10 19.36 9.91
C LYS A 19 -7.45 20.33 11.03
N LEU A 20 -8.14 19.88 12.07
CA LEU A 20 -8.51 20.70 13.22
C LEU A 20 -7.28 21.25 13.97
N GLN A 21 -6.22 20.45 14.07
CA GLN A 21 -5.04 20.79 14.85
C GLN A 21 -4.02 21.65 14.08
N TYR A 22 -3.90 21.46 12.76
CA TYR A 22 -2.81 22.04 11.96
C TYR A 22 -3.25 22.87 10.77
N GLN A 23 -4.55 22.90 10.44
CA GLN A 23 -5.09 23.72 9.36
C GLN A 23 -5.95 24.85 9.94
N GLN A 24 -5.40 26.07 9.96
CA GLN A 24 -6.20 27.30 10.04
C GLN A 24 -6.43 27.92 8.64
N ALA A 25 -5.66 27.49 7.64
CA ALA A 25 -5.59 28.11 6.32
C ALA A 25 -6.42 27.40 5.24
N THR A 26 -6.93 28.18 4.30
CA THR A 26 -7.75 27.85 3.11
C THR A 26 -7.01 27.05 2.01
N SER A 27 -5.97 26.30 2.36
CA SER A 27 -5.13 25.60 1.36
C SER A 27 -5.84 24.40 0.74
N ASP A 28 -5.70 24.24 -0.57
CA ASP A 28 -6.19 23.07 -1.32
C ASP A 28 -5.43 21.78 -0.99
N TYR A 29 -4.27 21.88 -0.31
CA TYR A 29 -3.41 20.75 0.02
C TYR A 29 -3.59 20.29 1.47
N LEU A 30 -3.57 18.96 1.68
CA LEU A 30 -3.72 18.37 3.01
C LEU A 30 -2.43 18.41 3.83
N PHE A 31 -1.27 18.14 3.24
CA PHE A 31 0.00 18.05 3.97
C PHE A 31 0.83 19.31 3.73
N LEU A 32 1.02 20.10 4.78
CA LEU A 32 1.74 21.37 4.74
C LEU A 32 2.96 21.33 5.66
N ASP A 33 3.97 22.14 5.35
CA ASP A 33 5.08 22.41 6.26
C ASP A 33 4.69 23.43 7.33
N LYS A 34 5.64 23.78 8.20
CA LYS A 34 5.40 24.75 9.28
C LYS A 34 5.12 26.17 8.77
N GLN A 35 5.43 26.44 7.51
CA GLN A 35 5.21 27.71 6.83
C GLN A 35 3.97 27.64 5.91
N GLU A 36 3.12 26.62 6.09
CA GLU A 36 1.89 26.37 5.31
C GLU A 36 2.14 26.07 3.81
N ASN A 37 3.37 25.75 3.42
CA ASN A 37 3.65 25.35 2.05
C ASN A 37 3.38 23.86 1.82
N PRO A 38 2.87 23.47 0.64
CA PRO A 38 2.61 22.06 0.34
C PRO A 38 3.85 21.17 0.39
N LEU A 39 3.80 20.11 1.20
CA LEU A 39 4.85 19.06 1.27
C LEU A 39 4.69 18.03 0.15
N ILE A 40 4.80 18.45 -1.10
CA ILE A 40 4.55 17.58 -2.27
C ILE A 40 5.83 16.86 -2.73
N SER A 41 7.02 17.37 -2.38
CA SER A 41 8.27 16.82 -2.91
C SER A 41 8.74 15.55 -2.19
N TYR A 42 9.29 14.61 -2.95
CA TYR A 42 9.88 13.38 -2.42
C TYR A 42 10.98 13.68 -1.37
N ASN A 43 11.82 14.69 -1.63
CA ASN A 43 12.89 15.08 -0.71
C ASN A 43 12.35 15.63 0.62
N ALA A 44 11.26 16.38 0.59
CA ALA A 44 10.62 16.87 1.80
C ALA A 44 10.04 15.72 2.63
N LEU A 45 9.32 14.79 2.00
CA LEU A 45 8.79 13.60 2.67
C LEU A 45 9.92 12.72 3.24
N ARG A 46 11.00 12.53 2.47
CA ARG A 46 12.20 11.79 2.89
C ARG A 46 12.83 12.40 4.15
N LYS A 47 12.96 13.73 4.19
CA LYS A 47 13.52 14.47 5.34
C LYS A 47 12.66 14.28 6.59
N GLN A 48 11.34 14.37 6.46
CA GLN A 48 10.42 14.18 7.58
C GLN A 48 10.44 12.73 8.08
N LEU A 49 10.40 11.74 7.18
CA LEU A 49 10.47 10.33 7.57
C LEU A 49 11.78 10.01 8.30
N LYS A 50 12.92 10.49 7.76
CA LYS A 50 14.23 10.31 8.41
C LYS A 50 14.28 10.91 9.81
N LYS A 51 13.67 12.08 10.00
CA LYS A 51 13.56 12.72 11.31
C LYS A 51 12.73 11.87 12.28
N ALA A 52 11.54 11.43 11.87
CA ALA A 52 10.66 10.61 12.70
C ALA A 52 11.32 9.27 13.10
N CYS A 53 11.97 8.59 12.15
CA CYS A 53 12.72 7.36 12.45
C CYS A 53 13.82 7.59 13.49
N LYS A 54 14.56 8.71 13.39
CA LYS A 54 15.61 9.06 14.36
C LYS A 54 15.03 9.32 15.76
N GLU A 55 13.92 10.05 15.85
CA GLU A 55 13.26 10.36 17.13
C GLU A 55 12.70 9.10 17.82
N LEU A 56 12.27 8.12 17.03
CA LEU A 56 11.72 6.85 17.52
C LEU A 56 12.77 5.72 17.63
N ASN A 57 14.05 5.99 17.38
CA ASN A 57 15.12 4.99 17.30
C ASN A 57 14.80 3.81 16.36
N LEU A 58 14.12 4.08 15.25
CA LEU A 58 13.78 3.09 14.23
C LEU A 58 14.78 3.12 13.06
N PRO A 59 15.06 1.97 12.43
CA PRO A 59 15.79 1.94 11.18
C PRO A 59 15.06 2.76 10.11
N TYR A 60 15.82 3.58 9.38
CA TYR A 60 15.28 4.41 8.32
C TYR A 60 15.07 3.60 7.05
N TYR A 61 13.84 3.59 6.54
CA TYR A 61 13.50 3.00 5.24
C TYR A 61 13.06 4.08 4.24
N LEU A 62 13.21 3.80 2.95
CA LEU A 62 12.73 4.67 1.89
C LEU A 62 11.20 4.55 1.76
N ILE A 63 10.56 5.59 1.22
CA ILE A 63 9.10 5.66 1.07
C ILE A 63 8.61 4.69 -0.01
N HIS A 64 9.36 4.52 -1.11
CA HIS A 64 8.98 3.61 -2.20
C HIS A 64 8.87 2.14 -1.75
N PRO A 65 9.79 1.60 -0.93
CA PRO A 65 9.61 0.29 -0.30
C PRO A 65 8.27 0.11 0.42
N LEU A 66 7.72 1.12 1.09
CA LEU A 66 6.41 1.01 1.75
C LEU A 66 5.29 0.69 0.74
N ARG A 67 5.37 1.26 -0.47
CA ARG A 67 4.45 0.93 -1.57
C ARG A 67 4.62 -0.52 -2.04
N HIS A 68 5.85 -1.03 -2.06
CA HIS A 68 6.12 -2.43 -2.37
C HIS A 68 5.58 -3.35 -1.28
N THR A 69 5.85 -3.06 -0.01
CA THR A 69 5.29 -3.79 1.14
C THR A 69 3.77 -3.85 1.07
N HIS A 70 3.11 -2.72 0.80
CA HIS A 70 1.66 -2.66 0.64
C HIS A 70 1.16 -3.59 -0.47
N ALA A 71 1.81 -3.60 -1.64
CA ALA A 71 1.45 -4.51 -2.73
C ALA A 71 1.68 -5.98 -2.38
N SER A 72 2.84 -6.29 -1.79
CA SER A 72 3.20 -7.65 -1.36
C SER A 72 2.18 -8.22 -0.37
N ILE A 73 1.77 -7.43 0.62
CA ILE A 73 0.74 -7.83 1.60
C ILE A 73 -0.58 -8.15 0.89
N LEU A 74 -1.04 -7.28 -0.02
CA LEU A 74 -2.30 -7.52 -0.72
C LEU A 74 -2.25 -8.79 -1.58
N LEU A 75 -1.18 -8.98 -2.35
CA LEU A 75 -1.00 -10.18 -3.17
C LEU A 75 -0.91 -11.42 -2.30
N TYR A 76 -0.14 -11.39 -1.21
CA TYR A 76 0.00 -12.51 -0.28
C TYR A 76 -1.34 -12.94 0.32
N HIS A 77 -2.25 -12.00 0.57
CA HIS A 77 -3.62 -12.28 1.02
C HIS A 77 -4.57 -12.73 -0.11
N GLY A 78 -4.05 -13.02 -1.30
CA GLY A 78 -4.80 -13.55 -2.43
C GLY A 78 -5.66 -12.50 -3.15
N LEU A 79 -5.39 -11.20 -2.96
CA LEU A 79 -6.10 -10.20 -3.74
C LEU A 79 -5.65 -10.25 -5.20
N ASP A 80 -6.64 -10.12 -6.08
CA ASP A 80 -6.45 -10.14 -7.52
C ASP A 80 -5.39 -9.13 -7.99
N ILE A 81 -4.51 -9.59 -8.87
CA ILE A 81 -3.38 -8.79 -9.35
C ILE A 81 -3.82 -7.58 -10.19
N HIS A 82 -4.94 -7.69 -10.90
CA HIS A 82 -5.51 -6.54 -11.62
C HIS A 82 -6.02 -5.47 -10.65
N TYR A 83 -6.66 -5.89 -9.56
CA TYR A 83 -7.03 -4.99 -8.46
C TYR A 83 -5.81 -4.31 -7.83
N VAL A 84 -4.75 -5.07 -7.50
CA VAL A 84 -3.52 -4.51 -6.91
C VAL A 84 -2.85 -3.54 -7.89
N SER A 85 -2.75 -3.89 -9.16
CA SER A 85 -2.19 -3.04 -10.22
C SER A 85 -2.91 -1.69 -10.32
N LYS A 86 -4.24 -1.71 -10.40
CA LYS A 86 -5.07 -0.49 -10.42
C LYS A 86 -4.92 0.34 -9.16
N ARG A 87 -4.84 -0.31 -7.98
CA ARG A 87 -4.64 0.38 -6.69
C ARG A 87 -3.31 1.11 -6.63
N LEU A 88 -2.25 0.49 -7.14
CA LEU A 88 -0.93 1.10 -7.29
C LEU A 88 -0.94 2.21 -8.36
N GLY A 89 -1.81 2.11 -9.36
CA GLY A 89 -1.87 3.03 -10.49
C GLY A 89 -0.72 2.79 -11.46
N HIS A 90 -0.34 1.52 -11.66
CA HIS A 90 0.53 1.14 -12.76
C HIS A 90 -0.19 1.29 -14.09
N SER A 91 0.55 1.65 -15.14
CA SER A 91 -0.04 1.89 -16.46
C SER A 91 -0.51 0.58 -17.11
N THR A 92 0.21 -0.50 -16.79
CA THR A 92 -0.10 -1.86 -17.24
C THR A 92 -0.04 -2.86 -16.10
N ILE A 93 -0.82 -3.92 -16.21
CA ILE A 93 -0.76 -5.06 -15.27
C ILE A 93 0.60 -5.76 -15.31
N ILE A 94 1.27 -5.72 -16.47
CA ILE A 94 2.58 -6.33 -16.71
C ILE A 94 3.65 -5.74 -15.78
N GLU A 95 3.62 -4.44 -15.50
CA GLU A 95 4.52 -3.82 -14.52
C GLU A 95 4.39 -4.46 -13.13
N THR A 96 3.15 -4.75 -12.72
CA THR A 96 2.85 -5.35 -11.42
C THR A 96 3.29 -6.82 -11.41
N LEU A 97 2.95 -7.58 -12.45
CA LEU A 97 3.38 -8.96 -12.64
C LEU A 97 4.90 -9.08 -12.55
N LYS A 98 5.65 -8.29 -13.33
CA LYS A 98 7.11 -8.32 -13.34
C LYS A 98 7.71 -7.98 -11.97
N THR A 99 7.16 -6.98 -11.28
CA THR A 99 7.67 -6.53 -9.98
C THR A 99 7.47 -7.58 -8.88
N TYR A 100 6.36 -8.32 -8.92
CA TYR A 100 5.96 -9.24 -7.84
C TYR A 100 5.93 -10.72 -8.26
N ALA A 101 6.59 -11.08 -9.36
CA ALA A 101 6.61 -12.44 -9.91
C ALA A 101 6.90 -13.51 -8.85
N HIS A 102 7.91 -13.30 -8.01
CA HIS A 102 8.28 -14.21 -6.92
C HIS A 102 7.12 -14.52 -5.96
N ILE A 103 6.33 -13.52 -5.57
CA ILE A 103 5.17 -13.70 -4.68
C ILE A 103 4.08 -14.50 -5.40
N ILE A 104 3.89 -14.23 -6.69
CA ILE A 104 2.88 -14.92 -7.50
C ILE A 104 3.25 -16.40 -7.67
N ASP A 105 4.52 -16.69 -7.90
CA ASP A 105 5.02 -18.07 -7.99
C ASP A 105 4.83 -18.83 -6.67
N GLU A 106 5.11 -18.20 -5.53
CA GLU A 106 4.83 -18.77 -4.21
C GLU A 106 3.33 -19.01 -3.97
N LEU A 107 2.47 -18.10 -4.43
CA LEU A 107 1.02 -18.23 -4.32
C LEU A 107 0.49 -19.36 -5.20
N LYS A 108 1.06 -19.55 -6.39
CA LYS A 108 0.71 -20.63 -7.31
C LYS A 108 0.94 -22.01 -6.68
N GLN A 109 2.04 -22.20 -5.97
CA GLN A 109 2.28 -23.46 -5.23
C GLN A 109 1.19 -23.74 -4.18
N ARG A 110 0.65 -22.70 -3.53
CA ARG A 110 -0.48 -22.84 -2.60
C ARG A 110 -1.80 -23.14 -3.33
N GLU A 111 -1.95 -22.66 -4.56
CA GLU A 111 -3.11 -22.95 -5.40
C GLU A 111 -3.11 -24.40 -5.88
N ASP A 112 -1.95 -24.96 -6.22
CA ASP A 112 -1.82 -26.38 -6.61
C ASP A 112 -2.29 -27.30 -5.47
N GLN A 113 -1.94 -26.98 -4.22
CA GLN A 113 -2.42 -27.72 -3.04
C GLN A 113 -3.96 -27.63 -2.87
N LYS A 114 -4.55 -26.45 -3.15
CA LYS A 114 -6.01 -26.27 -3.09
C LYS A 114 -6.71 -27.02 -4.21
N LEU A 115 -6.10 -27.08 -5.40
CA LEU A 115 -6.62 -27.83 -6.54
C LEU A 115 -6.70 -29.33 -6.21
N GLU A 116 -5.64 -29.90 -5.66
CA GLU A 116 -5.61 -31.31 -5.23
C GLU A 116 -6.75 -31.62 -4.25
N GLN A 117 -6.91 -30.77 -3.23
CA GLN A 117 -7.99 -30.91 -2.24
C GLN A 117 -9.39 -30.80 -2.87
N ALA A 118 -9.59 -29.84 -3.77
CA ALA A 118 -10.87 -29.63 -4.44
C ALA A 118 -11.24 -30.81 -5.36
N ILE A 119 -10.27 -31.35 -6.09
CA ILE A 119 -10.47 -32.53 -6.95
C ILE A 119 -10.77 -33.76 -6.09
N GLN A 120 -10.04 -34.00 -5.00
CA GLN A 120 -10.28 -35.14 -4.09
C GLN A 120 -11.68 -35.12 -3.48
N GLN A 121 -12.16 -33.94 -3.06
CA GLN A 121 -13.52 -33.76 -2.56
C GLN A 121 -14.57 -34.06 -3.64
N PHE A 122 -14.31 -33.68 -4.89
CA PHE A 122 -15.22 -33.92 -6.00
C PHE A 122 -15.24 -35.37 -6.47
N THR A 123 -14.09 -36.05 -6.49
CA THR A 123 -13.97 -37.45 -6.97
C THR A 123 -14.40 -38.48 -5.94
N GLY A 124 -14.72 -38.08 -4.71
CA GLY A 124 -15.30 -38.96 -3.70
C GLY A 124 -14.36 -40.07 -3.21
N ALA A 125 -13.04 -39.90 -3.37
CA ALA A 125 -12.07 -40.83 -2.81
C ALA A 125 -12.06 -40.67 -1.28
N LYS A 126 -12.74 -41.60 -0.59
CA LYS A 126 -12.51 -41.90 0.82
C LYS A 126 -11.15 -42.55 1.01
#